data_AF-X1GCW1-F1
#
_entry.id   AF-X1GCW1-F1
#
_cell.length_a   1.000
_cell.length_b   1.000
_cell.length_c   1.000
_cell.angle_alpha   90.00
_cell.angle_beta   90.00
_cell.angle_gamma   90.00
#
_symmetry.space_group_name_H-M   'P 1'
#
loop_
_entity.id
_entity.type
_entity.pdbx_description
1 polymer ?
#
loop_
_entity_poly.entity_id
_entity_poly.type
_entity_poly.pdbx_seq_one_letter_code
_entity_poly.pdbx_strand_id
1 'polypeptide(L)' 'TAVAVAGLTIYDMCKAVDRGMTMKAIRLIEKTGGKSGHYLKSK' A
#
# COMPACT_ATOMS: atom_id res chain seq x y z
N THR A 1 3.46 -0.63 -6.19
CA THR A 1 2.36 -0.30 -7.13
C THR A 1 1.09 -1.09 -6.86
N ALA A 2 1.12 -2.44 -6.90
CA ALA A 2 -0.08 -3.28 -6.74
C ALA A 2 -0.97 -2.91 -5.53
N VAL A 3 -0.38 -2.68 -4.35
CA VAL A 3 -1.11 -2.28 -3.13
C VAL A 3 -1.94 -1.00 -3.35
N ALA A 4 -1.37 0.01 -4.02
CA ALA A 4 -2.08 1.27 -4.26
C ALA A 4 -3.24 1.09 -5.24
N VAL A 5 -3.06 0.28 -6.29
CA VAL A 5 -4.12 -0.02 -7.27
C VAL A 5 -5.26 -0.77 -6.59
N ALA A 6 -4.97 -1.80 -5.79
CA ALA A 6 -5.98 -2.53 -5.03
C ALA A 6 -6.75 -1.61 -4.06
N GLY A 7 -6.05 -0.72 -3.37
CA GLY A 7 -6.69 0.28 -2.51
C GLY A 7 -7.59 1.26 -3.28
N LEU A 8 -7.17 1.69 -4.47
CA LEU A 8 -8.00 2.53 -5.35
C LEU A 8 -9.25 1.79 -5.84
N THR A 9 -9.16 0.49 -6.11
CA THR A 9 -10.34 -0.33 -6.45
C THR A 9 -11.35 -0.36 -5.30
N ILE A 10 -10.89 -0.49 -4.06
CA ILE A 10 -11.78 -0.44 -2.88
C ILE A 10 -12.39 0.95 -2.74
N TYR A 11 -11.59 2.02 -2.90
CA TYR A 11 -12.11 3.38 -2.89
C TYR A 11 -13.21 3.57 -3.95
N ASP A 12 -12.99 3.07 -5.17
CA ASP A 12 -13.96 3.18 -6.26
C ASP A 12 -15.31 2.53 -5.91
N MET A 13 -15.29 1.43 -5.17
CA MET A 13 -16.49 0.72 -4.76
C MET A 13 -17.22 1.37 -3.58
N CYS A 14 -16.49 2.06 -2.70
CA CYS A 14 -17.05 2.62 -1.47
C CYS A 14 -17.28 4.15 -1.52
N LYS A 15 -16.77 4.86 -2.54
CA LYS A 15 -16.84 6.33 -2.66
C LYS A 15 -18.25 6.93 -2.61
N ALA A 16 -19.28 6.13 -2.90
CA ALA A 16 -20.67 6.56 -2.80
C ALA A 16 -21.14 6.71 -1.35
N VAL A 17 -20.57 5.92 -0.43
CA VAL A 17 -20.88 5.92 1.00
C VAL A 17 -20.05 6.98 1.73
N ASP A 18 -18.75 7.02 1.46
CA ASP A 18 -17.85 8.01 2.05
C ASP A 18 -16.80 8.46 1.02
N ARG A 19 -16.82 9.76 0.71
CA ARG A 19 -15.85 10.41 -0.20
C ARG A 19 -14.58 10.87 0.51
N GLY A 20 -14.57 10.89 1.85
CA GLY A 20 -13.44 11.28 2.68
C GLY A 20 -12.48 10.13 2.99
N MET A 21 -12.71 8.94 2.44
CA MET A 21 -11.86 7.77 2.68
C MET A 21 -10.41 8.04 2.29
N THR A 22 -9.47 7.72 3.19
CA THR A 22 -8.02 7.87 2.94
C THR A 22 -7.30 6.55 3.08
N MET A 23 -6.40 6.24 2.15
CA MET A 23 -5.45 5.12 2.29
C MET A 23 -4.23 5.57 3.10
N LYS A 24 -3.92 4.86 4.20
CA LYS A 24 -2.78 5.15 5.08
C LYS A 24 -1.76 4.01 5.06
N ALA A 25 -0.53 4.31 5.47
CA ALA A 25 0.53 3.33 5.72
C ALA A 25 0.94 2.43 4.52
N ILE A 26 0.78 2.89 3.27
CA ILE A 26 1.35 2.20 2.11
C ILE A 26 2.87 2.34 2.15
N ARG A 27 3.57 1.23 2.37
CA ARG A 27 5.04 1.18 2.49
C ARG A 27 5.56 -0.21 2.18
N LEU A 28 6.85 -0.30 1.85
CA LEU A 28 7.55 -1.57 1.73
C LEU A 28 7.75 -2.17 3.13
N ILE A 29 7.37 -3.44 3.31
CA ILE A 29 7.60 -4.17 4.58
C ILE A 29 8.90 -4.97 4.50
N GLU A 30 9.15 -5.58 3.36
CA GLU A 30 10.28 -6.45 3.16
C GLU A 30 10.71 -6.41 1.70
N LYS A 31 12.02 -6.54 1.49
CA LYS A 31 12.61 -6.83 0.19
C LYS A 31 13.84 -7.70 0.42
N THR A 32 13.96 -8.76 -0.36
CA THR A 32 15.14 -9.63 -0.38
C THR A 32 15.81 -9.57 -1.75
N GLY A 33 17.14 -9.51 -1.78
CA GLY A 33 17.93 -9.63 -3.01
C GLY A 33 18.38 -8.31 -3.65
N GLY A 34 19.33 -8.43 -4.59
CA GLY A 34 20.05 -7.32 -5.22
C GLY A 34 21.23 -6.81 -4.38
N LYS A 35 21.96 -5.80 -4.90
CA LYS A 35 23.15 -5.22 -4.25
C LYS A 35 22.89 -4.71 -2.82
N SER A 36 21.67 -4.29 -2.53
CA SER A 36 21.24 -3.79 -1.21
C SER A 36 20.92 -4.88 -0.18
N GLY A 37 20.93 -6.16 -0.58
CA GLY A 37 20.65 -7.26 0.33
C GLY A 37 19.20 -7.29 0.83
N HIS A 38 19.01 -7.74 2.07
CA HIS A 38 17.71 -7.87 2.69
C HIS A 38 17.34 -6.60 3.47
N TYR A 39 16.21 -6.00 3.10
CA TYR A 39 15.54 -4.94 3.83
C TYR A 39 14.32 -5.50 4.55
N LEU A 40 14.20 -5.20 5.84
CA LEU A 40 13.01 -5.44 6.64
C LEU A 40 12.66 -4.15 7.37
N LYS A 41 11.38 -3.77 7.32
CA LYS A 41 10.91 -2.57 8.00
C LYS A 41 11.05 -2.76 9.52
N SER A 42 11.84 -1.90 10.16
CA SER A 42 11.88 -1.80 11.63
C SER A 42 10.55 -1.29 12.18
N LYS A 43 10.19 -1.72 13.40
CA LYS A 43 8.89 -1.45 14.03
C LYS A 43 8.56 0.04 14.01
#